data_AF-A0A7S2PG73-F1
#
_entry.id   AF-A0A7S2PG73-F1
#
_cell.length_a   1.000
_cell.length_b   1.000
_cell.length_c   1.000
_cell.angle_alpha   90.00
_cell.angle_beta   90.00
_cell.angle_gamma   90.00
#
_symmetry.space_group_name_H-M   'P 1'
#
loop_
_entity.id
_entity.type
_entity.pdbx_description
1 polymer ?
#
loop_
_entity_poly.entity_id
_entity_poly.type
_entity_poly.pdbx_seq_one_letter_code
_entity_poly.pdbx_strand_id
1 'polypeptide(L)'
;EAAEAAEAAEASPADLTPEELEEALARPVVTENDVASVVSAWTGVPVEKVSADESVRLVALEDTLHRRVIGQEEAVVAISKAVRRARAGLQNPNRPIASFIFCGPTGVGKTELCKALAAAYFG
;
A
#
# COMPACT_ATOMS: atom_id res chain seq x y z
N GLU A 1 -23.73 26.08 -11.22
CA GLU A 1 -22.94 25.03 -11.90
C GLU A 1 -22.68 23.79 -11.05
N ALA A 2 -22.16 23.87 -9.82
CA ALA A 2 -21.88 22.65 -9.02
C ALA A 2 -23.12 21.86 -8.53
N ALA A 3 -24.31 22.46 -8.52
CA ALA A 3 -25.53 21.82 -8.02
C ALA A 3 -26.20 20.89 -9.06
N GLU A 4 -25.94 21.08 -10.34
CA GLU A 4 -26.55 20.30 -11.44
C GLU A 4 -25.80 18.97 -11.69
N ALA A 5 -24.57 18.87 -11.19
CA ALA A 5 -23.70 17.70 -11.38
C ALA A 5 -24.04 16.48 -10.50
N ALA A 6 -24.80 16.69 -9.41
CA ALA A 6 -25.16 15.61 -8.49
C ALA A 6 -26.46 14.87 -8.91
N GLU A 7 -27.33 15.53 -9.66
CA GLU A 7 -28.68 15.02 -9.96
C GLU A 7 -28.68 13.95 -11.05
N ALA A 8 -27.69 13.96 -11.96
CA ALA A 8 -27.59 12.97 -13.04
C ALA A 8 -27.04 11.59 -12.61
N ALA A 9 -26.48 11.45 -11.39
CA ALA A 9 -25.90 10.20 -10.92
C ALA A 9 -26.92 9.26 -10.22
N GLU A 10 -28.14 9.72 -9.98
CA GLU A 10 -29.22 8.95 -9.33
C GLU A 10 -30.25 8.37 -10.31
N ALA A 11 -30.16 8.69 -11.60
CA ALA A 11 -31.07 8.18 -12.62
C ALA A 11 -30.73 6.72 -13.00
N SER A 12 -31.74 5.84 -12.93
CA SER A 12 -31.64 4.48 -13.45
C SER A 12 -31.35 4.54 -14.96
N PRO A 13 -30.43 3.71 -15.51
CA PRO A 13 -30.02 3.77 -16.93
C PRO A 13 -31.14 3.46 -17.94
N ALA A 14 -32.35 3.17 -17.47
CA ALA A 14 -33.53 2.90 -18.29
C ALA A 14 -34.26 4.16 -18.79
N ASP A 15 -34.01 5.34 -18.19
CA ASP A 15 -34.74 6.57 -18.49
C ASP A 15 -33.96 7.59 -19.35
N LEU A 16 -32.73 7.25 -19.78
CA LEU A 16 -31.86 8.13 -20.56
C LEU A 16 -32.08 7.98 -22.07
N THR A 17 -32.14 9.10 -22.77
CA THR A 17 -32.17 9.11 -24.24
C THR A 17 -30.80 8.70 -24.83
N PRO A 18 -30.75 8.23 -26.10
CA PRO A 18 -29.50 7.79 -26.72
C PRO A 18 -28.39 8.87 -26.75
N GLU A 19 -28.78 10.15 -26.88
CA GLU A 19 -27.85 11.29 -26.88
C GLU A 19 -27.27 11.56 -25.48
N GLU A 20 -28.09 11.47 -24.43
CA GLU A 20 -27.66 11.63 -23.03
C GLU A 20 -26.76 10.47 -22.57
N LEU A 21 -26.99 9.26 -23.10
CA LEU A 21 -26.14 8.09 -22.83
C LEU A 21 -24.77 8.23 -23.50
N GLU A 22 -24.71 8.73 -24.73
CA GLU A 22 -23.44 9.05 -25.40
C GLU A 22 -22.65 10.12 -24.64
N GLU A 23 -23.33 11.16 -24.16
CA GLU A 23 -22.68 12.22 -23.38
C GLU A 23 -22.20 11.72 -22.01
N ALA A 24 -22.98 10.86 -21.33
CA ALA A 24 -22.58 10.24 -20.07
C ALA A 24 -21.37 9.30 -20.23
N LEU A 25 -21.31 8.52 -21.32
CA LEU A 25 -20.17 7.66 -21.65
C LEU A 25 -18.93 8.46 -22.11
N ALA A 26 -19.13 9.66 -22.67
CA ALA A 26 -18.05 10.57 -23.03
C ALA A 26 -17.44 11.32 -21.84
N ARG A 27 -18.08 11.28 -20.66
CA ARG A 27 -17.53 11.91 -19.45
C ARG A 27 -16.48 11.01 -18.80
N PRO A 28 -15.29 11.53 -18.48
CA PRO A 28 -14.27 10.75 -17.77
C PRO A 28 -14.79 10.39 -16.38
N VAL A 29 -14.97 9.09 -16.13
CA VAL A 29 -15.40 8.55 -14.84
C VAL A 29 -14.17 8.32 -13.96
N VAL A 30 -14.15 8.93 -12.77
CA VAL A 30 -13.08 8.74 -11.79
C VAL A 30 -13.31 7.41 -11.06
N THR A 31 -12.32 6.53 -11.13
CA THR A 31 -12.33 5.24 -10.44
C THR A 31 -11.56 5.30 -9.12
N GLU A 32 -11.73 4.30 -8.25
CA GLU A 32 -10.95 4.15 -7.01
C GLU A 32 -9.44 4.13 -7.28
N ASN A 33 -9.02 3.54 -8.42
CA ASN A 33 -7.61 3.48 -8.81
C ASN A 33 -7.04 4.86 -9.13
N ASP A 34 -7.83 5.74 -9.74
CA ASP A 34 -7.42 7.11 -10.05
C ASP A 34 -7.19 7.89 -8.75
N VAL A 35 -8.11 7.78 -7.79
CA VAL A 35 -7.98 8.40 -6.46
C VAL A 35 -6.75 7.85 -5.73
N ALA A 36 -6.55 6.53 -5.74
CA ALA A 36 -5.40 5.88 -5.12
C ALA A 36 -4.07 6.37 -5.73
N SER A 37 -4.01 6.53 -7.06
CA SER A 37 -2.79 6.99 -7.76
C SER A 37 -2.38 8.39 -7.31
N VAL A 38 -3.34 9.32 -7.17
CA VAL A 38 -3.10 10.70 -6.74
C VAL A 38 -2.67 10.75 -5.28
N VAL A 39 -3.36 10.03 -4.40
CA VAL A 39 -3.01 9.96 -2.97
C VAL A 39 -1.64 9.32 -2.76
N SER A 40 -1.31 8.26 -3.52
CA SER A 40 0.01 7.64 -3.50
C SER A 40 1.10 8.61 -3.93
N ALA A 41 0.88 9.37 -5.01
CA ALA A 41 1.84 10.36 -5.51
C ALA A 41 2.08 11.49 -4.50
N TRP A 42 1.05 11.94 -3.78
CA TRP A 42 1.20 12.98 -2.76
C TRP A 42 1.85 12.50 -1.47
N THR A 43 1.49 11.29 -1.02
CA THR A 43 1.96 10.77 0.28
C THR A 43 3.28 10.01 0.19
N GLY A 44 3.66 9.56 -1.02
CA GLY A 44 4.75 8.61 -1.20
C GLY A 44 4.44 7.21 -0.65
N VAL A 45 3.20 6.94 -0.22
CA VAL A 45 2.77 5.66 0.34
C VAL A 45 1.97 4.88 -0.71
N PRO A 46 2.46 3.73 -1.20
CA PRO A 46 1.74 2.93 -2.18
C PRO A 46 0.44 2.38 -1.61
N VAL A 47 -0.69 2.80 -2.18
CA VAL A 47 -2.06 2.35 -1.85
C VAL A 47 -2.58 1.24 -2.76
N GLU A 48 -1.81 0.84 -3.77
CA GLU A 48 -2.15 -0.30 -4.63
C GLU A 48 -2.25 -1.60 -3.83
N LYS A 49 -3.22 -2.46 -4.18
CA LYS A 49 -3.29 -3.83 -3.67
C LYS A 49 -2.02 -4.57 -4.09
N VAL A 50 -1.53 -5.47 -3.23
CA VAL A 50 -0.26 -6.20 -3.42
C VAL A 50 -0.10 -6.68 -4.87
N SER A 51 0.84 -6.08 -5.60
CA SER A 51 1.19 -6.54 -6.95
C SER A 51 1.82 -7.94 -6.87
N ALA A 52 1.72 -8.73 -7.94
CA ALA A 52 2.39 -10.02 -8.03
C ALA A 52 3.90 -9.90 -7.73
N ASP A 53 4.54 -8.83 -8.21
CA ASP A 53 5.95 -8.54 -7.95
C ASP A 53 6.23 -8.21 -6.47
N GLU A 54 5.31 -7.50 -5.81
CA GLU A 54 5.44 -7.18 -4.40
C GLU A 54 5.30 -8.43 -3.53
N SER A 55 4.38 -9.33 -3.87
CA SER A 55 4.22 -10.61 -3.19
C SER A 55 5.51 -11.42 -3.21
N VAL A 56 6.18 -11.51 -4.37
CA VAL A 56 7.47 -12.21 -4.50
C VAL A 56 8.55 -11.56 -3.62
N ARG A 57 8.62 -10.22 -3.60
CA ARG A 57 9.56 -9.49 -2.72
C ARG A 57 9.30 -9.75 -1.24
N LEU A 58 8.03 -9.82 -0.83
CA LEU A 58 7.65 -10.07 0.57
C LEU A 58 7.96 -11.49 1.04
N VAL A 59 7.86 -12.48 0.14
CA VAL A 59 8.28 -13.85 0.43
C VAL A 59 9.80 -13.92 0.65
N ALA A 60 10.58 -13.20 -0.15
CA ALA A 60 12.03 -13.16 -0.05
C ALA A 60 12.58 -12.09 0.93
N LEU A 61 11.72 -11.47 1.75
CA LEU A 61 12.10 -10.33 2.61
C LEU A 61 13.14 -10.74 3.67
N GLU A 62 12.98 -11.90 4.29
CA GLU A 62 13.92 -12.41 5.31
C GLU A 62 15.31 -12.61 4.71
N ASP A 63 15.40 -13.29 3.57
CA ASP A 63 16.65 -13.50 2.83
C ASP A 63 17.30 -12.17 2.42
N THR A 64 16.48 -11.21 1.98
CA THR A 64 16.95 -9.88 1.57
C THR A 64 17.55 -9.12 2.76
N LEU A 65 16.94 -9.20 3.94
CA LEU A 65 17.46 -8.58 5.16
C LEU A 65 18.73 -9.29 5.65
N HIS A 66 18.79 -10.62 5.56
CA HIS A 66 19.96 -11.40 5.96
C HIS A 66 21.21 -11.14 5.12
N ARG A 67 21.08 -10.59 3.90
CA ARG A 67 22.23 -10.13 3.11
C ARG A 67 22.99 -8.97 3.77
N ARG A 68 22.31 -8.17 4.61
CA ARG A 68 22.89 -6.99 5.28
C ARG A 68 23.03 -7.16 6.78
N VAL A 69 22.16 -7.96 7.41
CA VAL A 69 22.12 -8.14 8.86
C VAL A 69 22.38 -9.61 9.20
N ILE A 70 23.48 -9.88 9.89
CA ILE A 70 23.91 -11.24 10.24
C ILE A 70 23.63 -11.49 11.73
N GLY A 71 23.06 -12.65 12.06
CA GLY A 71 22.90 -13.11 13.45
C GLY A 71 21.72 -12.50 14.22
N GLN A 72 20.74 -11.88 13.54
CA GLN A 72 19.54 -11.28 14.14
C GLN A 72 18.25 -11.94 13.63
N GLU A 73 18.23 -13.28 13.55
CA GLU A 73 17.14 -14.08 12.98
C GLU A 73 15.77 -13.71 13.56
N GLU A 74 15.65 -13.68 14.89
CA GLU A 74 14.37 -13.41 15.57
C GLU A 74 13.81 -12.03 15.20
N ALA A 75 14.66 -11.01 15.15
CA ALA A 75 14.27 -9.67 14.76
C ALA A 75 13.83 -9.61 13.29
N VAL A 76 14.57 -10.26 12.39
CA VAL A 76 14.28 -10.33 10.95
C VAL A 76 12.94 -11.04 10.70
N VAL A 77 12.70 -12.20 11.34
CA VAL A 77 11.46 -12.96 11.22
C VAL A 77 10.27 -12.17 11.78
N ALA A 78 10.43 -11.53 12.95
CA ALA A 78 9.36 -10.74 13.57
C ALA A 78 8.91 -9.56 12.69
N ILE A 79 9.87 -8.83 12.11
CA ILE A 79 9.61 -7.73 11.18
C ILE A 79 8.93 -8.26 9.92
N SER A 80 9.50 -9.29 9.30
CA SER A 80 8.99 -9.84 8.03
C SER A 80 7.58 -10.39 8.18
N LYS A 81 7.26 -11.00 9.33
CA LYS A 81 5.90 -11.43 9.66
C LYS A 81 4.95 -10.25 9.81
N ALA A 82 5.36 -9.17 10.47
CA ALA A 82 4.50 -7.99 10.65
C ALA A 82 4.20 -7.29 9.32
N VAL A 83 5.22 -7.13 8.47
CA VAL A 83 5.06 -6.53 7.13
C VAL A 83 4.15 -7.37 6.24
N ARG A 84 4.30 -8.70 6.23
CA ARG A 84 3.41 -9.61 5.48
C ARG A 84 1.96 -9.52 5.96
N ARG A 85 1.71 -9.46 7.27
CA ARG A 85 0.35 -9.27 7.81
C ARG A 85 -0.28 -7.96 7.35
N ALA A 86 0.50 -6.88 7.33
CA ALA A 86 0.04 -5.57 6.91
C ALA A 86 -0.41 -5.57 5.45
N ARG A 87 0.44 -6.11 4.58
CA ARG A 87 0.14 -6.20 3.14
C ARG A 87 -0.99 -7.18 2.81
N ALA A 88 -1.16 -8.24 3.60
CA ALA A 88 -2.30 -9.14 3.49
C ALA A 88 -3.63 -8.55 4.03
N GLY A 89 -3.63 -7.32 4.55
CA GLY A 89 -4.83 -6.70 5.14
C GLY A 89 -5.26 -7.33 6.47
N LEU A 90 -4.40 -8.13 7.11
CA LEU A 90 -4.68 -8.82 8.37
C LEU A 90 -4.34 -7.97 9.61
N GLN A 91 -4.10 -6.67 9.42
CA GLN A 91 -3.76 -5.73 10.49
C GLN A 91 -4.96 -4.86 10.87
N ASN A 92 -4.93 -4.32 12.09
CA ASN A 92 -5.91 -3.33 12.52
C ASN A 92 -5.62 -1.98 11.82
N PRO A 93 -6.57 -1.39 11.07
CA PRO A 93 -6.35 -0.13 10.35
C PRO A 93 -6.09 1.06 11.28
N ASN A 94 -6.49 1.00 12.54
CA ASN A 94 -6.28 2.06 13.54
C ASN A 94 -4.95 1.94 14.28
N ARG A 95 -4.04 1.07 13.84
CA ARG A 95 -2.73 0.86 14.47
C ARG A 95 -1.60 0.86 13.42
N PRO A 96 -0.37 1.21 13.81
CA PRO A 96 0.78 1.07 12.93
C PRO A 96 0.98 -0.37 12.48
N ILE A 97 1.59 -0.54 11.29
CA ILE A 97 1.97 -1.84 10.72
C ILE A 97 2.72 -2.71 11.73
N ALA A 98 3.69 -2.11 12.39
CA ALA A 98 4.42 -2.70 13.48
C ALA A 98 5.01 -1.62 14.38
N SER A 99 5.17 -1.94 15.66
CA SER A 99 5.91 -1.13 16.61
C SER A 99 6.93 -2.03 17.30
N PHE A 100 8.22 -1.71 17.11
CA PHE A 100 9.34 -2.49 17.62
C PHE A 100 10.24 -1.62 18.49
N ILE A 101 10.85 -2.25 19.49
CA ILE A 101 11.91 -1.65 20.32
C ILE A 101 13.12 -2.56 20.23
N PHE A 102 14.25 -2.04 19.74
CA PHE A 102 15.49 -2.81 19.62
C PHE A 102 16.45 -2.49 20.79
N CYS A 103 16.52 -3.41 21.75
CA CYS A 103 17.42 -3.33 22.91
C CYS A 103 18.66 -4.22 22.71
N GLY A 104 19.79 -3.89 23.36
CA GLY A 104 21.08 -4.59 23.16
C GLY A 104 22.31 -3.66 23.06
N PRO A 105 23.52 -4.22 22.95
CA PRO A 105 24.76 -3.44 22.87
C PRO A 105 24.88 -2.68 21.54
N THR A 106 25.85 -1.77 21.44
CA THR A 106 26.15 -1.03 20.21
C THR A 106 26.81 -1.95 19.18
N GLY A 107 26.67 -1.63 17.89
CA GLY A 107 27.34 -2.35 16.80
C GLY A 107 26.68 -3.65 16.33
N VAL A 108 25.64 -4.16 17.00
CA VAL A 108 24.97 -5.44 16.64
C VAL A 108 24.00 -5.36 15.46
N GLY A 109 23.90 -4.22 14.78
CA GLY A 109 23.09 -4.08 13.56
C GLY A 109 21.64 -3.60 13.76
N LYS A 110 21.26 -3.08 14.94
CA LYS A 110 19.89 -2.57 15.16
C LYS A 110 19.49 -1.45 14.19
N THR A 111 20.36 -0.45 14.04
CA THR A 111 20.14 0.66 13.10
C THR A 111 20.25 0.19 11.66
N GLU A 112 21.13 -0.78 11.40
CA GLU A 112 21.31 -1.35 10.07
C GLU A 112 20.07 -2.14 9.62
N LEU A 113 19.41 -2.85 10.53
CA LEU A 113 18.14 -3.52 10.27
C LEU A 113 17.04 -2.54 9.84
N CYS A 114 16.96 -1.37 10.47
CA CYS A 114 16.03 -0.32 10.04
C CYS A 114 16.36 0.19 8.62
N LYS A 115 17.63 0.40 8.31
CA LYS A 115 18.07 0.86 6.97
C LYS A 115 17.85 -0.20 5.89
N ALA A 116 18.14 -1.46 6.21
CA ALA A 116 17.93 -2.59 5.32
C ALA A 116 16.43 -2.79 5.03
N LEU A 117 15.59 -2.68 6.06
CA LEU A 117 14.14 -2.71 5.91
C LEU A 117 13.62 -1.57 5.04
N ALA A 118 14.07 -0.34 5.29
CA ALA A 118 13.65 0.81 4.48
C ALA A 118 13.98 0.61 3.00
N ALA A 119 15.23 0.20 2.70
CA ALA A 119 15.65 -0.06 1.32
C ALA A 119 14.91 -1.24 0.67
N ALA A 120 14.62 -2.30 1.44
CA ALA A 120 13.89 -3.45 0.91
C ALA A 120 12.40 -3.14 0.67
N TYR A 121 11.81 -2.25 1.48
CA TYR A 121 10.38 -1.99 1.47
C TYR A 121 9.97 -0.82 0.56
N PHE A 122 10.80 0.22 0.46
CA PHE A 122 10.52 1.42 -0.36
C PHE A 122 11.34 1.49 -1.65
N GLY A 123 12.42 0.70 -1.77
CA GLY A 123 13.41 0.84 -2.84
C GLY A 123 14.48 1.88 -2.49
#